data_AF-A0A2M8ATV2-F1
#
_entry.id   AF-A0A2M8ATV2-F1
#
_cell.length_a   1.000
_cell.length_b   1.000
_cell.length_c   1.000
_cell.angle_alpha   90.00
_cell.angle_beta   90.00
_cell.angle_gamma   90.00
#
_symmetry.space_group_name_H-M   'P 1'
#
loop_
_entity.id
_entity.type
_entity.pdbx_description
1 polymer ?
#
loop_
_entity_poly.entity_id
_entity_poly.type
_entity_poly.pdbx_seq_one_letter_code
_entity_poly.pdbx_strand_id
1 'polypeptide(L)'
;MKKVLFLWLVYVLLLPCICSAELTKQDIYEIQKIVKDEISGVNLRIDDMNKRIDDMNKRIDDMNQQMNKRIDDITNLLYVILSGMFALVGFVLWDRRTALAPAIKKVKEIEEVDEKVKKALREYAIQEPRLAIILKGVGLM
;
A
#
# COMPACT_ATOMS: atom_id res chain seq x y z
N MET A 1 -83.33 55.38 12.15
CA MET A 1 -82.50 55.21 13.36
C MET A 1 -81.90 53.81 13.50
N LYS A 2 -82.69 52.72 13.44
CA LYS A 2 -82.18 51.34 13.60
C LYS A 2 -81.04 50.95 12.63
N LYS A 3 -81.09 51.37 11.36
CA LYS A 3 -80.03 51.08 10.35
C LYS A 3 -78.69 51.77 10.65
N VAL A 4 -78.73 53.00 11.18
CA VAL A 4 -77.52 53.77 11.53
C VAL A 4 -76.85 53.18 12.78
N LEU A 5 -77.66 52.79 13.77
CA LEU A 5 -77.21 52.03 14.94
C LEU A 5 -76.59 50.69 14.54
N PHE A 6 -77.17 49.98 13.57
CA PHE A 6 -76.62 48.71 13.08
C PHE A 6 -75.26 48.90 12.38
N LEU A 7 -75.12 49.92 11.51
CA LEU A 7 -73.85 50.23 10.86
C LEU A 7 -72.76 50.64 11.85
N TRP A 8 -73.11 51.42 12.86
CA TRP A 8 -72.18 51.80 13.93
C TRP A 8 -71.76 50.58 14.76
N LEU A 9 -72.70 49.70 15.10
CA LEU A 9 -72.42 48.46 15.83
C LEU A 9 -71.51 47.51 15.04
N VAL A 10 -71.72 47.40 13.72
CA VAL A 10 -70.83 46.63 12.82
C VAL A 10 -69.44 47.27 12.74
N TYR A 11 -69.34 48.60 12.65
CA TYR A 11 -68.06 49.30 12.61
C TYR A 11 -67.27 49.14 13.92
N VAL A 12 -67.96 49.25 15.07
CA VAL A 12 -67.37 49.02 16.40
C VAL A 12 -66.95 47.56 16.59
N LEU A 13 -67.67 46.60 16.02
CA LEU A 13 -67.28 45.19 16.04
C LEU A 13 -66.09 44.88 15.10
N LEU A 14 -65.92 45.64 14.02
CA LEU A 14 -64.83 45.43 13.06
C LEU A 14 -63.51 46.13 13.45
N LEU A 15 -63.57 47.23 14.21
CA LEU A 15 -62.37 47.96 14.68
C LEU A 15 -61.38 47.08 15.50
N PRO A 16 -61.81 46.24 16.47
CA PRO A 16 -60.92 45.33 17.19
C PRO A 16 -60.25 44.29 16.30
N CYS A 17 -60.93 43.88 15.21
CA CYS A 17 -60.44 42.87 14.27
C CYS A 17 -59.26 43.39 13.43
N ILE A 18 -59.32 44.66 13.02
CA ILE A 18 -58.25 45.31 12.24
C ILE A 18 -57.00 45.53 13.10
N CYS A 19 -57.16 45.98 14.35
CA CYS A 19 -56.05 46.19 15.28
C CYS A 19 -55.30 44.88 15.63
N SER A 20 -56.02 43.77 15.76
CA SER A 20 -55.43 42.44 16.05
C SER A 20 -54.64 41.87 14.86
N ALA A 21 -55.05 42.20 13.63
CA ALA A 21 -54.38 41.78 12.40
C ALA A 21 -53.08 42.55 12.11
N GLU A 22 -52.91 43.74 12.70
CA GLU A 22 -51.70 44.56 12.52
C GLU A 22 -50.61 44.18 13.50
N LEU A 23 -50.99 43.88 14.75
CA LEU A 23 -50.08 43.35 15.78
C LEU A 23 -49.42 42.02 15.35
N THR A 24 -50.22 41.10 14.79
CA THR A 24 -49.72 39.81 14.28
C THR A 24 -48.73 39.94 13.11
N LYS A 25 -48.82 40.99 12.29
CA LYS A 25 -47.85 41.24 11.21
C LYS A 25 -46.51 41.75 11.73
N GLN A 26 -46.54 42.58 12.77
CA GLN A 26 -45.33 43.10 13.39
C GLN A 26 -44.51 41.98 14.03
N ASP A 27 -45.16 41.07 14.75
CA ASP A 27 -44.50 39.89 15.34
C ASP A 27 -43.85 39.01 14.26
N ILE A 28 -44.55 38.78 13.14
CA ILE A 28 -44.01 38.03 12.00
C ILE A 28 -42.76 38.72 11.41
N TYR A 29 -42.78 40.05 11.29
CA TYR A 29 -41.65 40.81 10.77
C TYR A 29 -40.43 40.72 11.69
N GLU A 30 -40.63 40.83 13.01
CA GLU A 30 -39.55 40.70 13.98
C GLU A 30 -38.95 39.28 13.98
N ILE A 31 -39.79 38.25 13.92
CA ILE A 31 -39.35 36.85 13.79
C ILE A 31 -38.55 36.66 12.49
N GLN A 32 -39.03 37.18 11.36
CA GLN A 32 -38.30 37.09 10.09
C GLN A 32 -36.93 37.76 10.15
N LYS A 33 -36.82 38.89 10.84
CA LYS A 33 -35.56 39.60 11.03
C LYS A 33 -34.58 38.78 11.86
N ILE A 34 -35.01 38.26 13.01
CA ILE A 34 -34.17 37.42 13.89
C ILE A 34 -33.69 36.18 13.13
N VAL A 35 -34.59 35.49 12.44
CA VAL A 35 -34.27 34.29 11.65
C VAL A 35 -33.24 34.63 10.56
N LYS A 36 -33.38 35.77 9.87
CA LYS A 36 -32.41 36.19 8.85
C LYS A 36 -31.04 36.47 9.44
N ASP A 37 -30.98 37.12 10.61
CA ASP A 37 -29.72 37.44 11.29
C ASP A 37 -29.03 36.16 11.78
N GLU A 38 -29.80 35.21 12.35
CA GLU A 38 -29.28 33.89 12.73
C GLU A 38 -28.76 33.10 11.53
N ILE A 39 -29.52 33.05 10.43
CA ILE A 39 -29.08 32.40 9.18
C ILE A 39 -27.80 33.05 8.65
N SER A 40 -27.70 34.38 8.69
CA SER A 40 -26.48 35.08 8.28
C SER A 40 -25.29 34.71 9.17
N GLY A 41 -25.49 34.63 10.49
CA GLY A 41 -24.45 34.20 11.42
C GLY A 41 -24.02 32.75 11.19
N VAL A 42 -24.96 31.85 10.90
CA VAL A 42 -24.69 30.46 10.55
C VAL A 42 -23.92 30.37 9.23
N ASN A 43 -24.31 31.11 8.21
CA ASN A 43 -23.61 31.12 6.91
C ASN A 43 -22.14 31.54 7.06
N LEU A 44 -21.85 32.56 7.86
CA LEU A 44 -20.46 32.97 8.14
C LEU A 44 -19.65 31.87 8.81
N ARG A 45 -20.24 31.12 9.74
CA ARG A 45 -19.58 29.99 10.41
C ARG A 45 -19.37 28.83 9.44
N ILE A 46 -20.33 28.56 8.54
CA ILE A 46 -20.20 27.56 7.49
C ILE A 46 -19.06 27.95 6.53
N ASP A 47 -18.97 29.22 6.12
CA ASP A 47 -17.91 29.69 5.24
C ASP A 47 -16.52 29.57 5.88
N ASP A 48 -16.38 29.88 7.17
CA ASP A 48 -15.14 29.66 7.93
C ASP A 48 -14.79 28.17 8.01
N MET A 49 -15.78 27.31 8.30
CA MET A 49 -15.59 25.87 8.32
C MET A 49 -15.16 25.32 6.96
N ASN A 50 -15.78 25.79 5.87
CA ASN A 50 -15.41 25.39 4.51
C ASN A 50 -13.95 25.74 4.19
N LYS A 51 -13.50 26.95 4.55
CA LYS A 51 -12.08 27.33 4.38
C LYS A 51 -11.13 26.42 5.17
N ARG A 52 -11.49 26.06 6.39
CA ARG A 52 -10.69 25.13 7.21
C ARG A 52 -10.67 23.72 6.60
N ILE A 53 -11.78 23.26 6.06
CA ILE A 53 -11.87 21.98 5.35
C ILE A 53 -10.97 22.01 4.10
N ASP A 54 -11.01 23.09 3.32
CA ASP A 54 -10.17 23.24 2.13
C ASP A 54 -8.67 23.23 2.47
N ASP A 55 -8.27 23.92 3.55
CA ASP A 55 -6.88 23.90 4.04
C ASP A 55 -6.46 22.50 4.51
N MET A 56 -7.35 21.81 5.25
CA MET A 56 -7.12 20.43 5.67
C MET A 56 -6.98 19.48 4.47
N ASN A 57 -7.83 19.61 3.46
CA ASN A 57 -7.75 18.81 2.24
C ASN A 57 -6.41 19.01 1.53
N LYS A 58 -5.94 20.26 1.39
CA LYS A 58 -4.61 20.53 0.82
C LYS A 58 -3.48 19.88 1.61
N ARG A 59 -3.54 19.91 2.94
CA ARG A 59 -2.54 19.26 3.80
C ARG A 59 -2.58 17.74 3.68
N ILE A 60 -3.77 17.15 3.55
CA ILE A 60 -3.93 15.71 3.29
C ILE A 60 -3.34 15.34 1.93
N ASP A 61 -3.62 16.12 0.89
CA ASP A 61 -3.08 15.88 -0.45
C ASP A 61 -1.55 15.97 -0.49
N ASP A 62 -0.97 16.99 0.16
CA ASP A 62 0.48 17.12 0.27
C ASP A 62 1.11 15.95 1.04
N MET A 63 0.49 15.54 2.15
CA MET A 63 0.93 14.38 2.92
C MET A 63 0.87 13.09 2.09
N ASN A 64 -0.21 12.88 1.32
CA ASN A 64 -0.36 11.73 0.42
C ASN A 64 0.72 11.74 -0.66
N GLN A 65 1.01 12.90 -1.26
CA GLN A 65 2.08 13.02 -2.25
C GLN A 65 3.46 12.70 -1.67
N GLN A 66 3.77 13.21 -0.47
CA GLN A 66 5.02 12.91 0.22
C GLN A 66 5.13 11.41 0.56
N MET A 67 4.04 10.79 1.01
CA MET A 67 3.99 9.35 1.29
C MET A 67 4.22 8.53 0.03
N ASN A 68 3.55 8.86 -1.08
CA ASN A 68 3.73 8.15 -2.35
C ASN A 68 5.17 8.23 -2.83
N LYS A 69 5.80 9.41 -2.78
CA LYS A 69 7.23 9.56 -3.13
C LYS A 69 8.13 8.66 -2.27
N ARG A 70 7.91 8.60 -0.96
CA ARG A 70 8.68 7.72 -0.07
C ARG A 70 8.47 6.24 -0.38
N ILE A 71 7.24 5.85 -0.75
CA ILE A 71 6.94 4.47 -1.16
C ILE A 71 7.66 4.15 -2.49
N ASP A 72 7.63 5.07 -3.44
CA ASP A 72 8.35 4.93 -4.72
C ASP A 72 9.86 4.79 -4.49
N ASP A 73 10.44 5.60 -3.60
CA ASP A 73 11.86 5.50 -3.24
C ASP A 73 12.20 4.13 -2.60
N ILE A 74 11.37 3.64 -1.69
CA ILE A 74 11.55 2.32 -1.05
C ILE A 74 11.43 1.19 -2.07
N THR A 75 10.43 1.25 -2.94
CA THR A 75 10.24 0.22 -3.98
C THR A 75 11.40 0.22 -4.99
N ASN A 76 11.90 1.40 -5.37
CA ASN A 76 13.09 1.53 -6.20
C ASN A 76 14.32 0.91 -5.52
N LEU A 77 14.57 1.21 -4.23
CA LEU A 77 15.67 0.58 -3.49
C LEU A 77 15.53 -0.93 -3.41
N LEU A 78 14.31 -1.45 -3.20
CA LEU A 78 14.05 -2.88 -3.20
C LEU A 78 14.39 -3.51 -4.56
N TYR A 79 13.99 -2.87 -5.67
CA TYR A 79 14.35 -3.34 -7.01
C TYR A 79 15.85 -3.34 -7.26
N VAL A 80 16.56 -2.31 -6.80
CA VAL A 80 18.03 -2.25 -6.89
C VAL A 80 18.68 -3.38 -6.09
N ILE A 81 18.22 -3.64 -4.87
CA ILE A 81 18.76 -4.72 -4.02
C ILE A 81 18.45 -6.09 -4.66
N LEU A 82 17.22 -6.32 -5.13
CA LEU A 82 16.84 -7.56 -5.79
C LEU A 82 17.68 -7.79 -7.06
N SER A 83 17.83 -6.75 -7.90
CA SER A 83 18.71 -6.79 -9.08
C SER A 83 20.16 -7.11 -8.71
N GLY A 84 20.68 -6.48 -7.66
CA GLY A 84 22.01 -6.77 -7.11
C GLY A 84 22.15 -8.22 -6.65
N MET A 85 21.15 -8.78 -5.95
CA MET A 85 21.13 -10.18 -5.55
C MET A 85 21.14 -11.13 -6.75
N PHE A 86 20.31 -10.87 -7.77
CA PHE A 86 20.31 -11.67 -9.00
C PHE A 86 21.64 -11.60 -9.73
N ALA A 87 22.25 -10.41 -9.79
CA ALA A 87 23.59 -10.23 -10.37
C ALA A 87 24.65 -11.03 -9.61
N LEU A 88 24.63 -11.00 -8.27
CA LEU A 88 25.53 -11.79 -7.43
C LEU A 88 25.33 -13.29 -7.60
N VAL A 89 24.09 -13.78 -7.61
CA VAL A 89 23.81 -15.21 -7.84
C VAL A 89 24.28 -15.63 -9.23
N GLY A 90 24.01 -14.82 -10.25
CA GLY A 90 24.51 -15.05 -11.61
C GLY A 90 26.04 -15.08 -11.65
N PHE A 91 26.69 -14.14 -10.99
CA PHE A 91 28.15 -14.07 -10.88
C PHE A 91 28.74 -15.29 -10.16
N VAL A 92 28.16 -15.72 -9.06
CA VAL A 92 28.61 -16.91 -8.31
C VAL A 92 28.42 -18.19 -9.11
N LEU A 93 27.30 -18.33 -9.83
CA LEU A 93 27.07 -19.47 -10.72
C LEU A 93 28.09 -19.50 -11.89
N TRP A 94 28.47 -18.33 -12.40
CA TRP A 94 29.51 -18.18 -13.41
C TRP A 94 30.91 -18.52 -12.87
N ASP A 95 31.26 -17.98 -11.69
CA ASP A 95 32.53 -18.21 -11.01
C ASP A 95 32.74 -19.70 -10.71
N ARG A 96 31.71 -20.38 -10.18
CA ARG A 96 31.77 -21.82 -9.89
C ARG A 96 32.09 -22.67 -11.13
N ARG A 97 31.53 -22.35 -12.31
CA ARG A 97 31.86 -23.10 -13.54
C ARG A 97 33.30 -22.86 -13.98
N THR A 98 33.79 -21.63 -13.83
CA THR A 98 35.16 -21.25 -14.22
C THR A 98 36.19 -21.86 -13.26
N ALA A 99 35.93 -21.83 -11.95
CA ALA A 99 36.85 -22.28 -10.91
C ALA A 99 36.88 -23.82 -10.71
N LEU A 100 35.77 -24.54 -11.01
CA LEU A 100 35.73 -26.00 -10.86
C LEU A 100 36.29 -26.78 -12.07
N ALA A 101 36.52 -26.12 -13.21
CA ALA A 101 37.11 -26.75 -14.39
C ALA A 101 38.43 -27.52 -14.08
N PRO A 102 39.41 -26.95 -13.36
CA PRO A 102 40.64 -27.68 -12.99
C PRO A 102 40.39 -28.82 -12.00
N ALA A 103 39.41 -28.67 -11.08
CA ALA A 103 39.08 -29.72 -10.11
C ALA A 103 38.46 -30.94 -10.79
N ILE A 104 37.53 -30.73 -11.74
CA ILE A 104 36.92 -31.81 -12.53
C ILE A 104 37.98 -32.53 -13.36
N LYS A 105 38.95 -31.80 -13.93
CA LYS A 105 40.03 -32.40 -14.71
C LYS A 105 40.95 -33.28 -13.86
N LYS A 106 41.35 -32.82 -12.67
CA LYS A 106 42.15 -33.63 -11.73
C LYS A 106 41.41 -34.88 -11.25
N VAL A 107 40.10 -34.79 -11.02
CA VAL A 107 39.28 -35.95 -10.64
C VAL A 107 39.27 -36.99 -11.77
N LYS A 108 39.07 -36.56 -13.02
CA LYS A 108 39.14 -37.46 -14.19
C LYS A 108 40.51 -38.10 -14.36
N GLU A 109 41.59 -37.34 -14.19
CA GLU A 109 42.96 -37.88 -14.27
C GLU A 109 43.23 -38.95 -13.20
N ILE A 110 42.73 -38.74 -11.97
CA ILE A 110 42.84 -39.74 -10.89
C ILE A 110 42.02 -41.00 -11.22
N GLU A 111 40.80 -40.83 -11.74
CA GLU A 111 39.93 -41.93 -12.12
C GLU A 111 40.55 -42.81 -13.24
N GLU A 112 41.18 -42.18 -14.24
CA GLU A 112 41.89 -42.90 -15.31
C GLU A 112 43.13 -43.66 -14.80
N VAL A 113 43.86 -43.09 -13.85
CA VAL A 113 45.03 -43.76 -13.23
C VAL A 113 44.57 -44.93 -12.37
N ASP A 114 43.51 -44.76 -11.59
CA ASP A 114 42.92 -45.81 -10.76
C ASP A 114 42.46 -47.02 -11.61
N GLU A 115 41.78 -46.77 -12.73
CA GLU A 115 41.38 -47.83 -13.66
C GLU A 115 42.57 -48.56 -14.30
N LYS A 116 43.63 -47.85 -14.68
CA LYS A 116 44.87 -48.47 -15.21
C LYS A 116 45.56 -49.32 -14.16
N VAL A 117 45.65 -48.84 -12.92
CA VAL A 117 46.25 -49.56 -11.79
C VAL A 117 45.44 -50.81 -11.47
N LYS A 118 44.10 -50.71 -11.39
CA LYS A 118 43.20 -51.86 -11.23
C LYS A 118 43.41 -52.91 -12.31
N LYS A 119 43.50 -52.49 -13.57
CA LYS A 119 43.72 -53.41 -14.70
C LYS A 119 45.07 -54.12 -14.63
N ALA A 120 46.14 -53.38 -14.33
CA ALA A 120 47.48 -53.95 -14.16
C ALA A 120 47.55 -54.93 -12.98
N LEU A 121 46.90 -54.60 -11.86
CA LEU A 121 46.82 -55.48 -10.69
C LEU A 121 46.02 -56.76 -10.98
N ARG A 122 44.93 -56.68 -11.75
CA ARG A 122 44.16 -57.86 -12.19
C ARG A 122 45.00 -58.77 -13.09
N GLU A 123 45.75 -58.19 -14.01
CA GLU A 123 46.60 -58.95 -14.95
C GLU A 123 47.78 -59.63 -14.24
N TYR A 124 48.37 -58.95 -13.25
CA TYR A 124 49.43 -59.53 -12.41
C TYR A 124 48.89 -60.58 -11.42
N ALA A 125 47.67 -60.41 -10.91
CA ALA A 125 47.04 -61.39 -10.02
C ALA A 125 46.79 -62.75 -10.69
N ILE A 126 46.70 -62.80 -12.03
CA ILE A 126 46.63 -64.07 -12.79
C ILE A 126 47.96 -64.84 -12.71
N GLN A 127 49.09 -64.13 -12.57
CA GLN A 127 50.43 -64.73 -12.54
C GLN A 127 50.85 -65.17 -11.12
N GLU A 128 50.29 -64.55 -10.06
CA GLU A 128 50.73 -64.78 -8.68
C GLU A 128 49.56 -65.16 -7.73
N PRO A 129 49.51 -66.41 -7.21
CA PRO A 129 48.38 -66.92 -6.41
C PRO A 129 48.12 -66.16 -5.10
N ARG A 130 49.18 -65.60 -4.49
CA ARG A 130 49.08 -64.85 -3.23
C ARG A 130 48.45 -63.46 -3.44
N LEU A 131 48.74 -62.81 -4.57
CA LEU A 131 48.17 -61.50 -4.89
C LEU A 131 46.68 -61.61 -5.22
N ALA A 132 46.25 -62.70 -5.87
CA ALA A 132 44.84 -62.94 -6.16
C ALA A 132 43.96 -63.04 -4.91
N ILE A 133 44.46 -63.67 -3.84
CA ILE A 133 43.76 -63.78 -2.56
C ILE A 133 43.59 -62.39 -1.91
N ILE A 134 44.62 -61.55 -1.98
CA ILE A 134 44.62 -60.19 -1.44
C ILE A 134 43.64 -59.30 -2.22
N LEU A 135 43.66 -59.34 -3.56
CA LEU A 135 42.71 -58.57 -4.38
C LEU A 135 41.25 -58.97 -4.14
N LYS A 136 40.97 -60.26 -3.93
CA LYS A 136 39.61 -60.77 -3.65
C LYS A 136 39.11 -60.34 -2.26
N GLY A 137 40.01 -60.18 -1.29
CA GLY A 137 39.69 -59.67 0.05
C GLY A 137 39.39 -58.16 0.09
N VAL A 138 39.95 -57.38 -0.84
CA VAL A 138 39.76 -55.92 -0.94
C VAL A 138 38.59 -55.55 -1.88
N GLY A 139 37.98 -56.53 -2.57
CA GLY A 139 36.84 -56.32 -3.47
C GLY A 139 37.19 -55.70 -4.83
N LEU A 140 38.47 -55.79 -5.24
CA LEU A 140 38.95 -55.30 -6.55
C LEU A 140 38.82 -56.34 -7.69
N MET A 141 38.46 -57.57 -7.36
CA MET A 141 38.11 -58.68 -8.27
C MET A 141 36.70 -59.17 -7.96
#